data_AF-A0A536EG02-F1
#
_entry.id   AF-A0A536EG02-F1
#
_cell.length_a   1.000
_cell.length_b   1.000
_cell.length_c   1.000
_cell.angle_alpha   90.00
_cell.angle_beta   90.00
_cell.angle_gamma   90.00
#
_symmetry.space_group_name_H-M   'P 1'
#
loop_
_entity.id
_entity.type
_entity.pdbx_description
1 polymer ?
#
loop_
_entity_poly.entity_id
_entity_poly.type
_entity_poly.pdbx_seq_one_letter_code
_entity_poly.pdbx_strand_id
1 'polypeptide(L)' 'MPTPQRSATTVVFYDVRGVKADARSVDALARLQLAACRCQCQVRLRGASKELRELVAFMGLSEVLPV' A
#
# COMPACT_ATOMS: atom_id res chain seq x y z
N MET A 1 13.89 8.09 -30.74
CA MET A 1 12.87 8.33 -29.70
C MET A 1 13.54 8.13 -28.34
N PRO A 2 13.79 9.18 -27.53
CA PRO A 2 14.29 8.97 -26.18
C PRO A 2 13.18 8.34 -25.34
N THR A 3 13.47 7.20 -24.72
CA THR A 3 12.59 6.51 -23.75
C THR A 3 12.37 7.39 -22.52
N PRO A 4 11.16 7.45 -21.94
CA PRO A 4 10.91 8.25 -20.76
C PRO A 4 11.76 7.74 -19.60
N GLN A 5 12.67 8.59 -19.12
CA GLN A 5 13.46 8.39 -17.91
C GLN A 5 12.48 8.33 -16.72
N ARG A 6 11.98 7.14 -16.38
CA ARG A 6 11.18 6.95 -15.17
C ARG A 6 12.11 7.15 -13.99
N SER A 7 11.91 8.23 -13.22
CA SER A 7 12.52 8.38 -11.90
C SER A 7 12.33 7.07 -11.13
N ALA A 8 13.43 6.45 -10.70
CA ALA A 8 13.40 5.13 -10.06
C ALA A 8 12.85 5.26 -8.64
N THR A 9 11.53 5.27 -8.50
CA THR A 9 10.86 5.13 -7.20
C THR A 9 11.26 3.79 -6.60
N THR A 10 11.82 3.79 -5.40
CA THR A 10 12.20 2.56 -4.71
C THR A 10 10.92 1.82 -4.29
N VAL A 11 10.73 0.60 -4.80
CA VAL A 11 9.57 -0.23 -4.45
C VAL A 11 9.95 -1.18 -3.32
N VAL A 12 9.20 -1.12 -2.22
CA VAL A 12 9.35 -1.99 -1.05
C VAL A 12 8.15 -2.91 -0.96
N PHE A 13 8.38 -4.21 -0.92
CA PHE A 13 7.31 -5.19 -0.69
C PHE A 13 7.12 -5.40 0.81
N TYR A 14 5.89 -5.24 1.29
CA TYR A 14 5.54 -5.45 2.68
C TYR A 14 4.50 -6.56 2.77
N ASP A 15 4.85 -7.64 3.47
CA ASP A 15 3.98 -8.78 3.66
C ASP A 15 2.99 -8.52 4.80
N VAL A 16 1.69 -8.62 4.49
CA VAL A 16 0.60 -8.41 5.44
C VAL A 16 -0.17 -9.69 5.74
N ARG A 17 0.41 -10.87 5.44
CA ARG A 17 -0.16 -12.15 5.86
C ARG A 17 -0.36 -12.18 7.38
N GLY A 18 -1.57 -12.46 7.82
CA GLY A 18 -1.93 -12.52 9.24
C GLY A 18 -2.20 -11.15 9.89
N VAL A 19 -2.11 -10.05 9.15
CA VAL A 19 -2.59 -8.75 9.63
C VAL A 19 -4.11 -8.81 9.76
N LYS A 20 -4.61 -8.40 10.92
CA LYS A 20 -6.05 -8.36 11.19
C LYS A 20 -6.73 -7.33 10.30
N ALA A 21 -7.85 -7.71 9.70
CA ALA A 21 -8.68 -6.81 8.92
C ALA A 21 -9.54 -5.91 9.83
N ASP A 22 -8.92 -4.88 10.42
CA ASP A 22 -9.63 -3.85 11.18
C ASP A 22 -9.19 -2.43 10.80
N ALA A 23 -10.00 -1.44 11.17
CA ALA A 23 -9.75 -0.04 10.82
C ALA A 23 -8.41 0.49 11.35
N ARG A 24 -7.93 -0.05 12.48
CA ARG A 24 -6.63 0.33 13.05
C ARG A 24 -5.47 -0.16 12.18
N SER A 25 -5.56 -1.39 11.68
CA SER A 25 -4.57 -1.95 10.78
C SER A 25 -4.58 -1.21 9.43
N VAL A 26 -5.77 -0.86 8.92
CA VAL A 26 -5.89 -0.04 7.70
C VAL A 26 -5.30 1.36 7.88
N ASP A 27 -5.60 2.07 8.98
CA ASP A 27 -5.00 3.38 9.28
C ASP A 27 -3.47 3.31 9.37
N ALA A 28 -2.93 2.29 10.06
CA ALA A 28 -1.49 2.09 10.18
C ALA A 28 -0.82 1.85 8.81
N LEU A 29 -1.43 1.03 7.95
CA LEU A 29 -0.93 0.77 6.60
C LEU A 29 -1.02 2.03 5.71
N ALA A 30 -2.11 2.80 5.81
CA ALA A 30 -2.28 4.04 5.05
C ALA A 30 -1.23 5.08 5.45
N ARG A 31 -0.95 5.20 6.77
CA ARG A 31 0.12 6.07 7.27
C ARG A 31 1.51 5.61 6.82
N LEU A 32 1.75 4.29 6.80
CA LEU A 32 3.00 3.72 6.27
C LEU A 32 3.19 4.09 4.78
N GLN A 33 2.14 3.92 3.96
CA GLN A 33 2.20 4.31 2.55
C GLN A 33 2.47 5.80 2.39
N LEU A 34 1.77 6.65 3.15
CA LEU A 34 1.94 8.09 3.08
C LEU A 34 3.37 8.51 3.45
N ALA A 35 3.94 7.89 4.49
CA ALA A 35 5.34 8.10 4.87
C ALA A 35 6.30 7.66 3.77
N ALA A 36 6.07 6.50 3.14
CA ALA A 36 6.88 6.03 2.02
C ALA A 36 6.82 6.97 0.81
N CYS A 37 5.62 7.44 0.44
CA CYS A 37 5.44 8.39 -0.66
C CYS A 37 6.23 9.69 -0.43
N ARG A 38 6.28 10.19 0.81
CA ARG A 38 7.08 11.36 1.19
C ARG A 38 8.59 11.12 1.01
N CYS A 39 9.03 9.86 1.11
CA CYS A 39 10.41 9.45 0.89
C CYS A 39 10.71 9.05 -0.56
N GLN A 40 9.81 9.31 -1.52
CA GLN A 40 9.94 8.85 -2.91
C GLN A 40 10.05 7.32 -3.03
N CYS A 41 9.41 6.60 -2.09
CA CYS A 41 9.28 5.16 -2.08
C CYS A 41 7.82 4.75 -2.29
N GLN A 42 7.60 3.56 -2.82
CA GLN A 42 6.27 2.97 -2.93
C GLN A 42 6.25 1.65 -2.16
N VAL A 43 5.37 1.55 -1.16
CA VAL A 43 5.07 0.27 -0.50
C VAL A 43 4.06 -0.50 -1.35
N ARG A 44 4.29 -1.80 -1.53
CA ARG A 44 3.37 -2.73 -2.18
C ARG A 44 3.02 -3.81 -1.18
N LEU A 45 1.76 -3.84 -0.77
CA LEU A 45 1.26 -4.82 0.18
C LEU A 45 1.12 -6.17 -0.52
N ARG A 46 1.62 -7.23 0.10
CA ARG A 46 1.53 -8.61 -0.40
C ARG A 46 0.84 -9.50 0.62
N GLY A 47 0.03 -10.44 0.13
CA GLY A 47 -0.65 -11.41 0.98
C GLY A 47 -1.75 -10.81 1.86
N ALA A 48 -2.36 -9.70 1.42
CA ALA A 48 -3.55 -9.16 2.06
C ALA A 48 -4.68 -10.20 2.01
N SER A 49 -5.30 -10.45 3.17
CA SER A 49 -6.47 -11.33 3.24
C SER A 49 -7.64 -10.71 2.48
N LYS A 50 -8.63 -11.53 2.13
CA LYS A 50 -9.83 -11.06 1.41
C LYS A 50 -10.56 -10.00 2.23
N GLU A 51 -10.69 -10.21 3.54
CA GLU A 51 -11.36 -9.31 4.46
C GLU A 51 -10.65 -7.95 4.53
N LEU A 52 -9.31 -7.94 4.51
CA LEU A 52 -8.54 -6.70 4.51
C LEU A 52 -8.76 -5.91 3.21
N ARG A 53 -8.80 -6.61 2.06
CA ARG A 53 -9.08 -5.98 0.76
C ARG A 53 -10.48 -5.39 0.70
N GLU A 54 -11.47 -6.13 1.17
CA GLU A 54 -12.86 -5.67 1.25
C GLU A 54 -13.00 -4.46 2.18
N LEU A 55 -12.32 -4.47 3.33
CA LEU A 55 -12.32 -3.33 4.25
C LEU A 55 -11.64 -2.10 3.64
N VAL A 56 -10.50 -2.26 2.97
CA VAL A 56 -9.82 -1.16 2.25
C VAL A 56 -10.74 -0.57 1.18
N ALA A 57 -11.41 -1.41 0.39
CA ALA A 57 -12.36 -0.97 -0.62
C ALA A 57 -13.58 -0.27 0.00
N PHE A 58 -14.14 -0.82 1.08
CA PHE A 58 -15.24 -0.25 1.83
C PHE A 58 -14.89 1.14 2.40
N MET A 59 -13.66 1.32 2.86
CA MET A 59 -13.15 2.61 3.35
C MET A 59 -12.76 3.59 2.23
N GLY A 60 -12.84 3.19 0.95
CA GLY A 60 -12.48 4.02 -0.19
C GLY A 60 -10.97 4.26 -0.34
N LEU A 61 -10.15 3.36 0.22
CA LEU A 61 -8.69 3.53 0.29
C LEU A 61 -7.92 2.70 -0.74
N SER A 62 -8.58 2.09 -1.72
CA SER A 62 -7.93 1.21 -2.72
C SER A 62 -6.81 1.90 -3.52
N GLU A 63 -6.95 3.19 -3.81
CA GLU A 63 -5.92 3.96 -4.53
C GLU A 63 -4.72 4.32 -3.63
N VAL A 64 -4.94 4.41 -2.32
CA VAL A 64 -3.89 4.66 -1.33
C VAL A 64 -3.18 3.36 -0.96
N LEU A 65 -3.93 2.28 -0.80
CA LEU A 65 -3.46 0.97 -0.39
C LEU A 65 -3.70 -0.05 -1.50
N PRO A 66 -2.78 -0.18 -2.47
CA PRO A 66 -2.87 -1.25 -3.47
C PRO A 66 -2.59 -2.60 -2.79
N VAL A 67 -3.66 -3.36 -2.52
CA VAL A 67 -3.70 -4.66 -1.82
C VAL A 67 -4.14 -5.84 -2.68
#